data_AF-A0A3M1WWQ2-F1
#
_entry.id   AF-A0A3M1WWQ2-F1
#
_cell.length_a   1.000
_cell.length_b   1.000
_cell.length_c   1.000
_cell.angle_alpha   90.00
_cell.angle_beta   90.00
_cell.angle_gamma   90.00
#
_symmetry.space_group_name_H-M   'P 1'
#
loop_
_entity.id
_entity.type
_entity.pdbx_description
1 polymer ?
#
loop_
_entity_poly.entity_id
_entity_poly.type
_entity_poly.pdbx_seq_one_letter_code
_entity_poly.pdbx_strand_id
1 'polypeptide(L)' 'SMAGQLKVQAIGVIATLVFTAVATWIILKLLDALIGLRVSDEEETQGLDLSQHEERGYDL' A
#
# COMPACT_ATOMS: atom_id res chain seq x y z
N SER A 1 36.72 9.21 -4.99
CA SER A 1 37.08 7.77 -5.02
C SER A 1 35.81 6.95 -5.15
N MET A 2 35.91 5.70 -5.62
CA MET A 2 34.78 4.77 -5.71
C MET A 2 34.04 4.60 -4.37
N ALA A 3 34.81 4.51 -3.27
CA ALA A 3 34.25 4.42 -1.92
C ALA A 3 33.39 5.64 -1.52
N GLY A 4 33.76 6.84 -1.97
CA GLY A 4 32.97 8.05 -1.72
C GLY A 4 31.63 8.04 -2.46
N GLN A 5 31.60 7.55 -3.70
CA GLN A 5 30.35 7.42 -4.47
C GLN A 5 29.40 6.39 -3.85
N LEU A 6 29.91 5.23 -3.42
CA LEU A 6 29.10 4.21 -2.73
C LEU A 6 28.44 4.75 -1.46
N LYS A 7 29.14 5.58 -0.68
CA LYS A 7 28.57 6.22 0.52
C LYS A 7 27.38 7.13 0.17
N VAL A 8 27.52 7.96 -0.86
CA VAL A 8 26.46 8.89 -1.29
C VAL A 8 25.23 8.12 -1.79
N GLN A 9 25.45 7.06 -2.58
CA GLN A 9 24.35 6.23 -3.08
C GLN A 9 23.63 5.48 -1.95
N ALA A 10 24.37 4.94 -0.98
CA ALA A 10 23.78 4.29 0.19
C ALA A 10 22.87 5.23 0.99
N ILE A 11 23.28 6.49 1.17
CA ILE A 11 22.44 7.52 1.82
C ILE A 11 21.17 7.76 1.02
N GLY A 12 21.26 7.89 -0.31
CA GLY A 12 20.10 8.11 -1.17
C GLY A 12 19.09 6.96 -1.09
N VAL A 13 19.56 5.71 -1.13
CA VAL A 13 18.71 4.52 -1.00
C VAL A 13 18.01 4.50 0.37
N ILE A 14 18.75 4.69 1.46
CA ILE A 14 18.18 4.68 2.81
C ILE A 14 17.18 5.82 2.98
N ALA A 15 17.50 7.03 2.51
CA ALA A 15 16.60 8.17 2.57
C ALA A 15 15.30 7.90 1.82
N THR A 16 15.38 7.29 0.63
CA THR A 16 14.20 6.94 -0.17
C THR A 16 13.36 5.89 0.54
N LEU A 17 13.97 4.82 1.06
CA LEU A 17 13.26 3.77 1.79
C LEU A 17 12.54 4.31 3.02
N VAL A 18 13.22 5.15 3.82
CA VAL A 18 12.62 5.74 5.02
C VAL A 18 11.49 6.69 4.64
N PHE A 19 11.71 7.55 3.65
CA PHE A 19 10.68 8.50 3.21
C PHE A 19 9.44 7.78 2.68
N THR A 20 9.60 6.83 1.75
CA THR A 20 8.44 6.14 1.17
C THR A 20 7.71 5.30 2.22
N ALA A 21 8.42 4.58 3.09
CA ALA A 21 7.80 3.80 4.15
C ALA A 21 6.99 4.69 5.11
N VAL A 22 7.57 5.79 5.61
CA VAL A 22 6.91 6.69 6.57
C VAL A 22 5.77 7.46 5.90
N ALA A 23 6.00 8.05 4.74
CA ALA A 23 4.99 8.83 4.04
C ALA A 23 3.79 7.96 3.66
N THR A 24 4.01 6.78 3.07
CA THR A 24 2.93 5.84 2.75
C THR A 24 2.22 5.36 4.00
N TRP A 25 2.94 5.04 5.08
CA TRP A 25 2.31 4.63 6.35
C TRP A 25 1.38 5.72 6.91
N ILE A 26 1.81 6.99 6.91
CA ILE A 26 0.97 8.13 7.35
C ILE A 26 -0.26 8.25 6.47
N ILE A 27 -0.10 8.24 5.14
CA ILE A 27 -1.22 8.37 4.19
C ILE A 27 -2.24 7.25 4.41
N LEU A 28 -1.78 6.00 4.45
CA LEU A 28 -2.66 4.84 4.65
C LEU A 28 -3.40 4.92 5.99
N LYS A 29 -2.72 5.31 7.07
CA LYS A 29 -3.35 5.45 8.38
C LYS A 29 -4.38 6.58 8.45
N LEU A 30 -4.11 7.70 7.78
CA LEU A 30 -5.08 8.80 7.71
C LEU A 30 -6.31 8.41 6.89
N LEU A 31 -6.13 7.75 5.74
CA LEU A 31 -7.27 7.29 4.93
C LEU A 31 -8.10 6.25 5.68
N ASP A 32 -7.45 5.28 6.31
CA ASP A 32 -8.11 4.25 7.11
C ASP A 32 -8.94 4.85 8.26
N ALA A 33 -8.42 5.89 8.92
CA ALA A 33 -9.13 6.57 10.01
C ALA A 33 -10.29 7.47 9.53
N LEU A 34 -10.23 8.01 8.31
CA LEU A 34 -11.23 8.96 7.80
C LEU A 34 -12.38 8.30 7.03
N ILE A 35 -12.05 7.32 6.18
CA ILE A 35 -13.01 6.70 5.25
C ILE A 35 -13.03 5.17 5.33
N GLY A 36 -12.04 4.55 5.99
CA GLY A 36 -11.82 3.10 5.94
C GLY A 36 -11.18 2.69 4.60
N LEU A 37 -10.06 1.96 4.66
CA LEU A 37 -9.33 1.56 3.45
C LEU A 37 -9.67 0.14 2.97
N ARG A 38 -10.11 -0.73 3.88
CA ARG A 38 -10.43 -2.13 3.61
C ARG A 38 -11.93 -2.36 3.77
N VAL A 39 -12.49 -3.23 2.93
CA VAL A 39 -13.87 -3.74 3.07
C VAL A 39 -14.02 -4.56 4.36
N SER A 40 -15.25 -4.83 4.78
CA SER A 40 -15.52 -5.70 5.93
C SER A 40 -15.11 -7.15 5.67
N ASP A 41 -14.88 -7.93 6.73
CA ASP A 41 -14.51 -9.35 6.64
C ASP A 41 -15.58 -10.18 5.91
N GLU A 42 -16.86 -9.81 6.04
CA GLU A 42 -17.98 -10.46 5.35
C GLU A 42 -17.94 -10.19 3.84
N GLU A 43 -17.72 -8.93 3.44
CA GLU A 43 -17.57 -8.54 2.02
C GLU A 43 -16.32 -9.17 1.40
N GLU A 44 -15.21 -9.25 2.14
CA GLU A 44 -14.00 -9.93 1.70
C GLU A 44 -14.23 -11.43 1.50
N THR A 45 -15.02 -12.07 2.37
CA THR A 45 -15.39 -13.49 2.26
C THR A 45 -16.35 -13.74 1.09
N GLN A 46 -17.30 -12.83 0.85
CA GLN A 46 -18.23 -12.91 -0.28
C GLN A 46 -17.53 -12.69 -1.63
N GLY A 47 -16.44 -11.92 -1.64
CA GLY A 47 -15.65 -11.57 -2.81
C GLY A 47 -16.03 -10.20 -3.37
N LEU A 48 -15.00 -9.40 -3.71
CA LEU A 48 -15.19 -7.99 -4.10
C LEU A 48 -15.99 -7.83 -5.40
N ASP A 49 -15.91 -8.77 -6.33
CA ASP A 49 -16.71 -8.73 -7.55
C ASP A 49 -18.21 -8.71 -7.21
N LEU A 50 -18.64 -9.54 -6.25
CA LEU A 50 -20.02 -9.59 -5.79
C LEU A 50 -20.39 -8.42 -4.88
N SER A 51 -19.52 -8.10 -3.92
CA SER A 51 -19.85 -7.13 -2.87
C SER A 51 -19.73 -5.67 -3.33
N GLN A 52 -18.78 -5.36 -4.23
CA GLN A 52 -18.51 -3.99 -4.70
C GLN A 52 -18.95 -3.75 -6.15
N HIS A 53 -19.02 -4.79 -6.97
CA HIS A 53 -19.28 -4.66 -8.41
C HIS A 53 -20.56 -5.37 -8.87
N GLU A 54 -21.27 -6.08 -7.98
CA GLU A 54 -22.46 -6.88 -8.29
C GLU A 54 -22.26 -7.87 -9.46
N GLU A 55 -21.02 -8.29 -9.69
CA GLU A 55 -20.61 -9.16 -10.80
C GLU A 55 -20.11 -10.52 -10.31
N ARG A 56 -20.28 -11.55 -11.14
CA ARG A 56 -19.66 -12.87 -10.96
C ARG A 56 -18.68 -13.10 -12.10
N GLY A 57 -17.39 -13.28 -11.79
CA GLY A 57 -16.35 -13.44 -12.80
C GLY A 57 -16.55 -14.64 -13.75
N TYR A 58 -17.19 -15.71 -13.27
CA TYR A 58 -17.59 -16.87 -14.08
C TYR A 58 -18.87 -17.50 -13.53
N ASP A 59 -19.87 -17.70 -14.39
CA ASP A 59 -20.99 -18.63 -14.14
C ASP A 59 -20.64 -19.97 -14.79
N LEU A 60 -20.43 -21.00 -13.98
CA LEU A 60 -20.29 -22.40 -14.41
C LEU A 60 -21.63 -23.14 -14.32
#